data_AF-A0A6A6Q262-F1
#
_entry.id   AF-A0A6A6Q262-F1
#
_cell.length_a   1.000
_cell.length_b   1.000
_cell.length_c   1.000
_cell.angle_alpha   90.00
_cell.angle_beta   90.00
_cell.angle_gamma   90.00
#
_symmetry.space_group_name_H-M   'P 1'
#
loop_
_entity.id
_entity.type
_entity.pdbx_description
1 polymer ?
#
loop_
_entity_poly.entity_id
_entity_poly.type
_entity_poly.pdbx_seq_one_letter_code
_entity_poly.pdbx_strand_id
1 'polypeptide(L)'
;MSLVNLSHVCSHLQNASLARLGLTSIPYTRLHLSLSLLLLKQGFFSSVKLAGPAPPASSFPTGTPDHNFITAHPPSERHQHTPQAALQWITNQGPAGTAEGLREDGFGDSAIAYAMEKRLKNRAQLEKEGWNDAVADFLLKNSSKDAQQMREAGHSEEAIAIMELYRPQVKERTELVRRWYGDREEFERSEAEAETAGTRAARPYDATLRRRLYEQVSLLDFDVQTLRHFAGDSRYLTWRELALEGVDVDAMGLTIPGQALEPPAPKSAADPWQLEEEGVVTQANRASRRLWLGLKYYDGLPVLQHAKMVSKPKKRINMSPGYLEKLVRGRNAGEVRPLTQVGEIMAVKTDLGVLEIRECVERKMGGQILCRVW
;
A
#
# COMPACT_ATOMS: atom_id res chain seq x y z
N MET A 1 6.09 11.53 -39.55
CA MET A 1 5.66 10.25 -38.94
C MET A 1 6.28 9.10 -39.71
N SER A 2 7.02 8.23 -39.02
CA SER A 2 7.86 7.22 -39.67
C SER A 2 7.05 5.98 -40.04
N LEU A 3 7.10 5.58 -41.32
CA LEU A 3 6.61 4.26 -41.77
C LEU A 3 7.36 3.10 -41.07
N VAL A 4 8.53 3.37 -40.47
CA VAL A 4 9.29 2.38 -39.70
C VAL A 4 8.49 1.95 -38.47
N ASN A 5 7.88 2.90 -37.75
CA ASN A 5 7.06 2.58 -36.58
C ASN A 5 5.82 1.80 -36.99
N LEU A 6 5.25 2.09 -38.16
CA LEU A 6 4.13 1.34 -38.70
C LEU A 6 4.51 -0.11 -39.03
N SER A 7 5.70 -0.37 -39.58
CA SER A 7 6.14 -1.77 -39.77
C SER A 7 6.26 -2.53 -38.47
N HIS A 8 6.79 -1.91 -37.41
CA HIS A 8 6.85 -2.54 -36.09
C HIS A 8 5.45 -2.83 -35.54
N VAL A 9 4.49 -1.90 -35.71
CA VAL A 9 3.09 -2.12 -35.32
C VAL A 9 2.46 -3.27 -36.10
N CYS A 10 2.61 -3.34 -37.42
CA CYS A 10 2.08 -4.44 -38.22
C CYS A 10 2.63 -5.81 -37.77
N SER A 11 3.94 -5.90 -37.57
CA SER A 11 4.57 -7.13 -37.05
C SER A 11 4.10 -7.47 -35.64
N HIS A 12 4.00 -6.47 -34.75
CA HIS A 12 3.50 -6.65 -33.38
C HIS A 12 2.06 -7.17 -33.34
N LEU A 13 1.16 -6.57 -34.13
CA LEU A 13 -0.23 -7.00 -34.22
C LEU A 13 -0.36 -8.44 -34.72
N GLN A 14 0.40 -8.79 -35.76
CA GLN A 14 0.39 -10.15 -36.29
C GLN A 14 0.91 -11.15 -35.23
N ASN A 15 2.01 -10.83 -34.54
CA ASN A 15 2.56 -11.70 -33.52
C ASN A 15 1.62 -11.85 -32.31
N ALA A 16 1.04 -10.77 -31.83
CA ALA A 16 0.10 -10.78 -30.70
C ALA A 16 -1.17 -11.59 -31.02
N SER A 17 -1.66 -11.47 -32.26
CA SER A 17 -2.84 -12.19 -32.74
C SER A 17 -2.56 -13.69 -32.90
N LEU A 18 -1.41 -14.06 -33.48
CA LEU A 18 -1.01 -15.47 -33.60
C LEU A 18 -0.71 -16.10 -32.23
N ALA A 19 -0.21 -15.32 -31.27
CA ALA A 19 -0.01 -15.74 -29.89
C ALA A 19 -1.30 -15.84 -29.06
N ARG A 20 -2.46 -15.52 -29.66
CA ARG A 20 -3.79 -15.58 -29.04
C ARG A 20 -3.95 -14.71 -27.79
N LEU A 21 -3.30 -13.54 -27.76
CA LEU A 21 -3.50 -12.57 -26.68
C LEU A 21 -4.87 -11.90 -26.79
N GLY A 22 -5.63 -11.79 -25.70
CA GLY A 22 -6.92 -11.07 -25.72
C GLY A 22 -6.77 -9.54 -25.87
N LEU A 23 -5.66 -9.00 -25.38
CA LEU A 23 -5.39 -7.57 -25.33
C LEU A 23 -3.93 -7.31 -25.69
N THR A 24 -3.65 -6.22 -26.42
CA THR A 24 -2.28 -5.80 -26.72
C THR A 24 -2.16 -4.28 -26.73
N SER A 25 -0.94 -3.74 -26.64
CA SER A 25 -0.72 -2.29 -26.62
C SER A 25 0.32 -1.83 -27.63
N ILE A 26 0.05 -0.70 -28.30
CA ILE A 26 0.98 -0.06 -29.25
C ILE A 26 1.26 1.39 -28.85
N PRO A 27 2.42 1.99 -29.22
CA PRO A 27 2.70 3.38 -28.92
C PRO A 27 1.67 4.34 -29.54
N TYR A 28 1.25 5.35 -28.80
CA TYR A 28 0.29 6.34 -29.28
C TYR A 28 0.90 7.23 -30.37
N THR A 29 0.25 7.27 -31.53
CA THR A 29 0.44 8.32 -32.54
C THR A 29 -0.90 8.59 -33.21
N ARG A 30 -1.08 9.80 -33.80
CA ARG A 30 -2.30 10.11 -34.58
C ARG A 30 -2.54 9.12 -35.72
N LEU A 31 -1.47 8.65 -36.36
CA LEU A 31 -1.56 7.66 -37.45
C LEU A 31 -1.99 6.29 -36.92
N HIS A 32 -1.39 5.82 -35.82
CA HIS A 32 -1.77 4.54 -35.21
C HIS A 32 -3.22 4.58 -34.72
N LEU A 33 -3.65 5.67 -34.08
CA LEU A 33 -5.04 5.82 -33.65
C LEU A 33 -6.00 5.77 -34.85
N SER A 34 -5.72 6.52 -35.92
CA SER A 34 -6.57 6.50 -37.12
C SER A 34 -6.64 5.12 -37.76
N LEU A 35 -5.53 4.37 -37.82
CA LEU A 35 -5.51 3.01 -38.32
C LEU A 35 -6.26 2.04 -37.39
N SER A 36 -6.06 2.14 -36.08
CA SER A 36 -6.76 1.31 -35.09
C SER A 36 -8.26 1.55 -35.11
N LEU A 37 -8.72 2.79 -35.28
CA LEU A 37 -10.13 3.12 -35.45
C LEU A 37 -10.69 2.56 -36.76
N LEU A 38 -9.91 2.59 -37.85
CA LEU A 38 -10.30 1.93 -39.10
C LEU A 38 -10.47 0.41 -38.89
N LEU A 39 -9.52 -0.23 -38.22
CA LEU A 39 -9.57 -1.67 -37.92
C LEU A 39 -10.72 -2.03 -36.98
N LEU A 40 -11.06 -1.14 -36.04
CA LEU A 40 -12.25 -1.27 -35.20
C LEU A 40 -13.53 -1.19 -36.03
N LYS A 41 -13.65 -0.19 -36.92
CA LYS A 41 -14.79 -0.01 -37.86
C LYS A 41 -14.97 -1.22 -38.77
N GLN A 42 -13.87 -1.81 -39.25
CA GLN A 42 -13.88 -3.01 -40.11
C GLN A 42 -14.03 -4.32 -39.32
N GLY A 43 -14.12 -4.26 -37.99
CA GLY A 43 -14.40 -5.43 -37.16
C GLY A 43 -13.19 -6.29 -36.78
N PHE A 44 -11.96 -5.90 -37.11
CA PHE A 44 -10.73 -6.62 -36.73
C PHE A 44 -10.40 -6.50 -35.23
N PHE A 45 -10.69 -5.35 -34.62
CA PHE A 45 -10.54 -5.14 -33.18
C PHE A 45 -11.90 -5.16 -32.47
N SER A 46 -11.90 -5.56 -31.19
CA SER A 46 -13.07 -5.47 -30.30
C SER A 46 -13.15 -4.13 -29.60
N SER A 47 -12.01 -3.55 -29.21
CA SER A 47 -11.93 -2.27 -28.52
C SER A 47 -10.64 -1.54 -28.84
N VAL A 48 -10.67 -0.20 -28.76
CA VAL A 48 -9.50 0.67 -28.86
C VAL A 48 -9.59 1.68 -27.73
N LYS A 49 -8.62 1.68 -26.83
CA LYS A 49 -8.58 2.54 -25.64
C LYS A 49 -7.24 3.26 -25.53
N LEU A 50 -7.27 4.49 -25.05
CA LEU A 50 -6.08 5.29 -24.81
C LEU A 50 -5.76 5.26 -23.32
N ALA A 51 -4.58 4.76 -22.95
CA ALA A 51 -4.13 4.74 -21.55
C ALA A 51 -2.60 4.83 -21.46
N GLY A 52 -2.08 4.63 -20.25
CA GLY A 52 -0.64 4.59 -19.96
C GLY A 52 0.03 3.26 -20.34
N PRO A 53 1.19 2.96 -19.72
CA PRO A 53 1.91 1.71 -19.92
C PRO A 53 1.19 0.48 -19.35
N ALA A 54 0.27 0.68 -18.39
CA ALA A 54 -0.61 -0.34 -17.84
C ALA A 54 -1.97 -0.37 -18.59
N PRO A 55 -2.64 -1.55 -18.66
CA PRO A 55 -3.94 -1.67 -19.31
C PRO A 55 -5.02 -0.87 -18.56
N PRO A 56 -5.92 -0.17 -19.27
CA PRO A 56 -7.01 0.54 -18.65
C PRO A 56 -7.95 -0.45 -17.96
N ALA A 57 -8.42 -0.14 -16.75
CA ALA A 57 -9.32 -0.98 -15.97
C ALA A 57 -10.59 -1.31 -16.77
N SER A 58 -11.05 -0.35 -17.58
CA SER A 58 -12.21 -0.54 -18.44
C SER A 58 -12.02 -1.63 -19.51
N SER A 59 -10.78 -2.07 -19.81
CA SER A 59 -10.51 -3.15 -20.78
C SER A 59 -10.89 -4.53 -20.27
N PHE A 60 -11.03 -4.65 -18.96
CA PHE A 60 -11.47 -5.88 -18.30
C PHE A 60 -12.98 -5.80 -18.08
N PRO A 61 -13.68 -6.94 -18.02
CA PRO A 61 -15.06 -6.94 -17.55
C PRO A 61 -15.08 -6.26 -16.18
N THR A 62 -16.04 -5.35 -15.98
CA THR A 62 -16.32 -4.85 -14.64
C THR A 62 -16.52 -6.07 -13.76
N GLY A 63 -15.72 -6.20 -12.70
CA GLY A 63 -15.99 -7.20 -11.68
C GLY A 63 -17.46 -7.09 -11.25
N THR A 64 -18.01 -8.16 -10.68
CA THR A 64 -19.26 -8.02 -9.91
C THR A 64 -19.11 -6.77 -9.04
N PRO A 65 -20.06 -5.81 -9.11
CA PRO A 65 -19.96 -4.60 -8.30
C PRO A 65 -19.66 -5.06 -6.89
N ASP A 66 -18.52 -4.60 -6.36
CA ASP A 66 -18.07 -4.98 -5.05
C ASP A 66 -19.24 -4.73 -4.10
N HIS A 67 -19.88 -5.81 -3.65
CA HIS A 67 -20.64 -5.69 -2.43
C HIS A 67 -19.56 -5.31 -1.43
N ASN A 68 -19.58 -4.10 -0.89
CA ASN A 68 -18.59 -3.64 0.09
C ASN A 68 -18.40 -4.61 1.28
N PHE A 69 -19.27 -5.62 1.39
CA PHE A 69 -19.26 -6.74 2.31
C PHE A 69 -18.52 -8.02 1.83
N ILE A 70 -18.37 -8.26 0.52
CA ILE A 70 -17.78 -9.48 -0.06
C ILE A 70 -16.90 -9.10 -1.26
N THR A 71 -15.61 -8.88 -1.03
CA THR A 71 -14.61 -8.68 -2.09
C THR A 71 -13.28 -9.28 -1.66
N ALA A 72 -12.44 -9.64 -2.63
CA ALA A 72 -11.12 -10.22 -2.41
C ALA A 72 -10.02 -9.16 -2.14
N HIS A 73 -10.33 -7.86 -2.24
CA HIS A 73 -9.38 -6.79 -1.96
C HIS A 73 -9.35 -6.45 -0.46
N PRO A 74 -8.17 -6.13 0.12
CA PRO A 74 -8.08 -5.75 1.51
C PRO A 74 -8.91 -4.49 1.84
N PRO A 75 -9.49 -4.37 3.05
CA PRO A 75 -10.27 -3.19 3.46
C PRO A 75 -9.50 -1.87 3.45
N SER A 76 -8.17 -1.91 3.62
CA SER A 76 -7.25 -0.77 3.60
C SER A 76 -7.24 -0.02 2.27
N GLU A 77 -7.58 -0.69 1.18
CA GLU A 77 -7.66 -0.13 -0.18
C GLU A 77 -9.00 0.55 -0.48
N ARG A 78 -10.01 0.43 0.41
CA ARG A 78 -11.39 0.87 0.13
C ARG A 78 -11.74 2.28 0.64
N HIS A 79 -11.16 2.72 1.76
CA HIS A 79 -11.55 3.99 2.41
C HIS A 79 -10.36 4.69 3.10
N GLN A 80 -10.26 6.01 2.88
CA GLN A 80 -9.22 6.85 3.49
C GLN A 80 -9.38 6.97 5.02
N HIS A 81 -10.59 6.72 5.53
CA HIS A 81 -10.95 6.87 6.95
C HIS A 81 -11.23 5.53 7.65
N THR A 82 -10.43 4.50 7.36
CA THR A 82 -10.54 3.21 8.07
C THR A 82 -10.03 3.30 9.52
N PRO A 83 -10.46 2.38 10.40
CA PRO A 83 -9.93 2.30 11.78
C PRO A 83 -8.40 2.12 11.83
N GLN A 84 -7.82 1.34 10.91
CA GLN A 84 -6.37 1.16 10.82
C GLN A 84 -5.67 2.43 10.33
N ALA A 85 -6.24 3.16 9.36
CA ALA A 85 -5.72 4.45 8.94
C ALA A 85 -5.78 5.50 10.07
N ALA A 86 -6.84 5.48 10.89
CA ALA A 86 -6.95 6.33 12.08
C ALA A 86 -5.84 6.02 13.11
N LEU A 87 -5.56 4.73 13.35
CA LEU A 87 -4.48 4.29 14.23
C LEU A 87 -3.10 4.73 13.73
N GLN A 88 -2.86 4.62 12.42
CA GLN A 88 -1.62 5.12 11.83
C GLN A 88 -1.50 6.65 11.94
N TRP A 89 -2.58 7.37 11.64
CA TRP A 89 -2.59 8.83 11.75
C TRP A 89 -2.23 9.28 13.16
N ILE A 90 -2.88 8.71 14.18
CA ILE A 90 -2.67 9.14 15.58
C ILE A 90 -1.30 8.75 16.10
N THR A 91 -0.74 7.62 15.68
CA THR A 91 0.59 7.17 16.11
C THR A 91 1.72 7.96 15.46
N ASN A 92 1.51 8.49 14.24
CA ASN A 92 2.44 9.43 13.61
C ASN A 92 2.48 10.79 14.33
N GLN A 93 1.35 11.23 14.90
CA GLN A 93 1.29 12.46 15.71
C GLN A 93 1.86 12.28 17.14
N GLY A 94 2.03 11.03 17.58
CA GLY A 94 2.56 10.69 18.90
C GLY A 94 1.68 11.23 20.05
N PRO A 95 2.26 11.80 21.13
CA PRO A 95 1.49 12.28 22.28
C PRO A 95 0.53 13.43 21.94
N ALA A 96 0.80 14.20 20.89
CA ALA A 96 -0.04 15.32 20.44
C ALA A 96 -1.31 14.89 19.68
N GLY A 97 -1.43 13.62 19.30
CA GLY A 97 -2.61 13.11 18.60
C GLY A 97 -3.85 13.13 19.51
N THR A 98 -4.87 13.90 19.14
CA THR A 98 -6.15 13.99 19.86
C THR A 98 -7.29 13.34 19.06
N ALA A 99 -8.34 12.92 19.76
CA ALA A 99 -9.57 12.43 19.12
C ALA A 99 -10.24 13.53 18.27
N GLU A 100 -10.10 14.79 18.66
CA GLU A 100 -10.61 15.94 17.92
C GLU A 100 -9.89 16.11 16.57
N GLY A 101 -8.56 15.96 16.54
CA GLY A 101 -7.80 16.01 15.28
C GLY A 101 -8.21 14.92 14.29
N LEU A 102 -8.54 13.72 14.78
CA LEU A 102 -9.11 12.67 13.92
C LEU A 102 -10.52 13.03 13.39
N ARG A 103 -11.35 13.69 14.21
CA ARG A 103 -12.67 14.16 13.74
C ARG A 103 -12.55 15.23 12.68
N GLU A 104 -11.62 16.17 12.85
CA GLU A 104 -11.34 17.23 11.86
C GLU A 104 -10.86 16.64 10.53
N ASP A 105 -10.05 15.58 10.57
CA ASP A 105 -9.56 14.88 9.38
C ASP A 105 -10.61 13.92 8.77
N GLY A 106 -11.84 13.87 9.32
CA GLY A 106 -12.99 13.18 8.72
C GLY A 106 -13.19 11.72 9.15
N PHE A 107 -12.53 11.25 10.20
CA PHE A 107 -12.72 9.89 10.71
C PHE A 107 -14.05 9.74 11.47
N GLY A 108 -14.72 8.59 11.29
CA GLY A 108 -15.94 8.26 12.03
C GLY A 108 -15.68 7.85 13.48
N ASP A 109 -16.69 7.98 14.35
CA ASP A 109 -16.54 7.73 15.80
C ASP A 109 -16.06 6.31 16.14
N SER A 110 -16.46 5.29 15.36
CA SER A 110 -15.99 3.91 15.56
C SER A 110 -14.50 3.75 15.25
N ALA A 111 -14.00 4.43 14.20
CA ALA A 111 -12.59 4.42 13.85
C ALA A 111 -11.75 5.19 14.87
N ILE A 112 -12.28 6.30 15.41
CA ILE A 112 -11.65 7.09 16.46
C ILE A 112 -11.54 6.28 17.75
N ALA A 113 -12.62 5.63 18.17
CA ALA A 113 -12.63 4.78 19.36
C ALA A 113 -11.59 3.65 19.25
N TYR A 114 -11.57 2.97 18.10
CA TYR A 114 -10.59 1.92 17.81
C TYR A 114 -9.15 2.43 17.88
N ALA A 115 -8.86 3.57 17.24
CA ALA A 115 -7.51 4.14 17.23
C ALA A 115 -7.06 4.58 18.63
N MET A 116 -7.95 5.18 19.42
CA MET A 116 -7.66 5.62 20.79
C MET A 116 -7.37 4.44 21.72
N GLU A 117 -8.10 3.34 21.57
CA GLU A 117 -7.90 2.13 22.36
C GLU A 117 -6.59 1.41 21.98
N LYS A 118 -6.41 1.12 20.69
CA LYS A 118 -5.30 0.30 20.17
C LYS A 118 -3.96 1.06 20.11
N ARG A 119 -3.95 2.38 20.28
CA ARG A 119 -2.72 3.19 20.44
C ARG A 119 -1.98 2.91 21.74
N LEU A 120 -2.66 2.40 22.77
CA LEU A 120 -2.06 2.19 24.09
C LEU A 120 -1.27 0.87 24.15
N LYS A 121 -0.07 0.92 24.74
CA LYS A 121 0.74 -0.29 24.98
C LYS A 121 0.00 -1.27 25.88
N ASN A 122 0.13 -2.55 25.55
CA ASN A 122 -0.37 -3.63 26.38
C ASN A 122 0.57 -3.83 27.59
N ARG A 123 0.13 -4.68 28.52
CA ARG A 123 0.89 -4.98 29.74
C ARG A 123 2.28 -5.54 29.45
N ALA A 124 2.36 -6.54 28.57
CA ALA A 124 3.60 -7.24 28.25
C ALA A 124 4.65 -6.31 27.62
N GLN A 125 4.23 -5.34 26.80
CA GLN A 125 5.09 -4.30 26.23
C GLN A 125 5.66 -3.40 27.32
N LEU A 126 4.83 -2.95 28.27
CA LEU A 126 5.27 -2.09 29.37
C LEU A 126 6.23 -2.82 30.33
N GLU A 127 5.97 -4.10 30.60
CA GLU A 127 6.87 -4.94 31.41
C GLU A 127 8.22 -5.15 30.71
N LYS A 128 8.23 -5.38 29.39
CA LYS A 128 9.44 -5.54 28.58
C LYS A 128 10.30 -4.25 28.55
N GLU A 129 9.67 -3.09 28.65
CA GLU A 129 10.35 -1.79 28.76
C GLU A 129 10.89 -1.49 30.16
N GLY A 130 10.61 -2.34 31.15
CA GLY A 130 11.11 -2.19 32.52
C GLY A 130 10.30 -1.21 33.37
N TRP A 131 9.06 -0.89 33.00
CA TRP A 131 8.23 0.04 33.80
C TRP A 131 7.89 -0.50 35.19
N ASN A 132 7.91 -1.84 35.39
CA ASN A 132 7.76 -2.43 36.72
C ASN A 132 8.82 -1.95 37.71
N ASP A 133 10.06 -1.75 37.26
CA ASP A 133 11.15 -1.27 38.12
C ASP A 133 10.94 0.19 38.51
N ALA A 134 10.38 1.00 37.61
CA ALA A 134 10.04 2.40 37.90
C ALA A 134 8.93 2.51 38.94
N VAL A 135 7.90 1.67 38.85
CA VAL A 135 6.83 1.59 39.85
C VAL A 135 7.38 1.10 41.20
N ALA A 136 8.19 0.05 41.20
CA ALA A 136 8.83 -0.47 42.40
C ALA A 136 9.69 0.60 43.09
N ASP A 137 10.50 1.34 42.32
CA ASP A 137 11.31 2.43 42.85
C ASP A 137 10.46 3.53 43.51
N PHE A 138 9.35 3.91 42.87
CA PHE A 138 8.41 4.87 43.44
C PHE A 138 7.78 4.38 44.74
N LEU A 139 7.31 3.12 44.77
CA LEU A 139 6.67 2.53 45.94
C LEU A 139 7.63 2.44 47.12
N LEU A 140 8.89 2.08 46.88
CA LEU A 140 9.90 1.94 47.92
C LEU A 140 10.36 3.28 48.48
N LYS A 141 10.63 4.26 47.62
CA LYS A 141 11.03 5.62 48.02
C LYS A 141 9.99 6.32 48.91
N ASN A 142 8.72 5.99 48.73
CA ASN A 142 7.60 6.67 49.39
C ASN A 142 6.84 5.76 50.38
N SER A 143 7.36 4.56 50.64
CA SER A 143 6.78 3.57 51.57
C SER A 143 6.59 4.09 52.99
N SER A 144 7.46 5.00 53.45
CA SER A 144 7.44 5.60 54.78
C SER A 144 6.62 6.89 54.88
N LYS A 145 6.07 7.39 53.77
CA LYS A 145 5.36 8.67 53.72
C LYS A 145 3.85 8.48 53.77
N ASP A 146 3.16 9.36 54.51
CA ASP A 146 1.70 9.39 54.55
C ASP A 146 1.11 10.19 53.38
N ALA A 147 -0.19 10.02 53.11
CA ALA A 147 -0.87 10.64 51.97
C ALA A 147 -0.74 12.18 51.96
N GLN A 148 -0.72 12.82 53.13
CA GLN A 148 -0.49 14.27 53.26
C GLN A 148 0.95 14.67 52.85
N GLN A 149 1.95 13.91 53.30
CA GLN A 149 3.36 14.14 52.94
C GLN A 149 3.62 13.93 51.45
N MET A 150 2.86 13.04 50.80
CA MET A 150 2.93 12.82 49.35
C MET A 150 2.33 13.97 48.55
N ARG A 151 1.24 14.59 49.04
CA ARG A 151 0.67 15.80 48.43
C ARG A 151 1.62 16.98 48.55
N GLU A 152 2.24 17.15 49.71
CA GLU A 152 3.25 18.20 49.96
C GLU A 152 4.49 18.00 49.07
N ALA A 153 4.84 16.75 48.74
CA ALA A 153 5.91 16.42 47.80
C ALA A 153 5.53 16.61 46.32
N GLY A 154 4.29 17.04 46.02
CA GLY A 154 3.82 17.34 44.66
C GLY A 154 3.43 16.12 43.82
N HIS A 155 3.14 14.97 44.45
CA HIS A 155 2.65 13.80 43.73
C HIS A 155 1.17 13.95 43.33
N SER A 156 0.82 13.39 42.16
CA SER A 156 -0.56 13.39 41.65
C SER A 156 -1.50 12.57 42.56
N GLU A 157 -2.79 12.90 42.55
CA GLU A 157 -3.80 12.13 43.31
C GLU A 157 -3.85 10.66 42.89
N GLU A 158 -3.65 10.38 41.59
CA GLU A 158 -3.54 9.03 41.05
C GLU A 158 -2.33 8.26 41.62
N ALA A 159 -1.17 8.91 41.72
CA ALA A 159 0.04 8.29 42.30
C ALA A 159 -0.14 7.98 43.80
N ILE A 160 -0.91 8.80 44.52
CA ILE A 160 -1.25 8.57 45.94
C ILE A 160 -2.21 7.37 46.05
N ALA A 161 -3.22 7.28 45.20
CA ALA A 161 -4.14 6.14 45.18
C ALA A 161 -3.42 4.83 44.85
N ILE A 162 -2.48 4.85 43.90
CA ILE A 162 -1.63 3.69 43.57
C ILE A 162 -0.78 3.29 44.77
N MET A 163 -0.17 4.25 45.47
CA MET A 163 0.60 3.96 46.68
C MET A 163 -0.25 3.26 47.74
N GLU A 164 -1.46 3.75 48.01
CA GLU A 164 -2.37 3.16 48.99
C GLU A 164 -2.80 1.74 48.60
N LEU A 165 -3.03 1.50 47.31
CA LEU A 165 -3.40 0.19 46.76
C LEU A 165 -2.32 -0.87 46.96
N TYR A 166 -1.05 -0.55 46.68
CA TYR A 166 0.05 -1.51 46.72
C TYR A 166 0.82 -1.56 48.05
N ARG A 167 0.59 -0.60 48.95
CA ARG A 167 1.20 -0.53 50.30
C ARG A 167 1.17 -1.84 51.09
N PRO A 168 0.06 -2.60 51.18
CA PRO A 168 0.05 -3.86 51.95
C PRO A 168 1.00 -4.91 51.35
N GLN A 169 1.02 -5.05 50.02
CA GLN A 169 1.87 -6.01 49.31
C GLN A 169 3.35 -5.64 49.44
N VAL A 170 3.68 -4.35 49.38
CA VAL A 170 5.04 -3.85 49.60
C VAL A 170 5.52 -4.14 51.01
N LYS A 171 4.66 -3.96 52.03
CA LYS A 171 4.98 -4.28 53.43
C LYS A 171 5.26 -5.77 53.61
N GLU A 172 4.40 -6.63 53.08
CA GLU A 172 4.58 -8.08 53.12
C GLU A 172 5.91 -8.52 52.48
N ARG A 173 6.23 -8.01 51.29
CA ARG A 173 7.50 -8.30 50.61
C ARG A 173 8.70 -7.78 51.39
N THR A 174 8.58 -6.61 52.02
CA THR A 174 9.62 -6.03 52.88
C THR A 174 9.88 -6.90 54.11
N GLU A 175 8.82 -7.39 54.76
CA GLU A 175 8.92 -8.30 55.90
C GLU A 175 9.49 -9.66 55.52
N LEU A 176 9.11 -10.20 54.36
CA LEU A 176 9.70 -11.42 53.82
C LEU A 176 11.21 -11.25 53.58
N VAL A 177 11.65 -10.21 52.88
CA VAL A 177 13.09 -9.96 52.67
C VAL A 177 13.82 -9.81 54.01
N ARG A 178 13.24 -9.10 54.99
CA ARG A 178 13.80 -9.01 56.34
C ARG A 178 13.88 -10.36 57.05
N ARG A 179 12.90 -11.24 56.88
CA ARG A 179 12.92 -12.57 57.51
C ARG A 179 13.97 -13.49 56.92
N TRP A 180 14.17 -13.43 55.60
CA TRP A 180 15.10 -14.31 54.88
C TRP A 180 16.55 -13.82 54.91
N TYR A 181 16.77 -12.51 55.06
CA TYR A 181 18.11 -11.91 55.00
C TYR A 181 18.49 -11.09 56.24
N GLY A 182 17.57 -10.95 57.20
CA GLY A 182 17.75 -10.14 58.42
C GLY A 182 18.33 -10.89 59.61
N ASP A 183 18.94 -12.06 59.42
CA ASP A 183 19.82 -12.65 60.44
C ASP A 183 21.09 -11.79 60.53
N ARG A 184 20.93 -10.72 61.30
CA ARG A 184 21.95 -9.73 61.63
C ARG A 184 23.18 -10.37 62.31
N GLU A 185 22.98 -11.47 63.03
CA GLU A 185 24.01 -12.14 63.84
C GLU A 185 25.01 -12.99 63.05
N GLU A 186 24.63 -13.58 61.91
CA GLU A 186 25.57 -14.37 61.10
C GLU A 186 26.50 -13.48 60.27
N PHE A 187 26.03 -12.30 59.86
CA PHE A 187 26.84 -11.34 59.11
C PHE A 187 27.78 -10.55 60.02
N GLU A 188 27.34 -10.14 61.23
CA GLU A 188 28.21 -9.53 62.26
C GLU A 188 29.36 -10.48 62.65
N ARG A 189 29.12 -11.80 62.66
CA ARG A 189 30.17 -12.84 62.85
C ARG A 189 31.17 -12.87 61.69
N SER A 190 30.69 -12.77 60.45
CA SER A 190 31.56 -12.72 59.25
C SER A 190 32.33 -11.40 59.11
N GLU A 191 31.81 -10.30 59.63
CA GLU A 191 32.50 -9.00 59.71
C GLU A 191 33.64 -9.02 60.74
N ALA A 192 33.43 -9.62 61.92
CA ALA A 192 34.48 -9.79 62.92
C ALA A 192 35.67 -10.61 62.40
N GLU A 193 35.40 -11.61 61.55
CA GLU A 193 36.42 -12.41 60.85
C GLU A 193 37.10 -11.67 59.69
N ALA A 194 36.42 -10.70 59.06
CA ALA A 194 36.98 -9.89 57.98
C ALA A 194 37.79 -8.67 58.48
N GLU A 195 37.43 -8.10 59.64
CA GLU A 195 38.19 -7.01 60.29
C GLU A 195 39.59 -7.47 60.75
N THR A 196 39.72 -8.74 61.15
CA THR A 196 41.03 -9.35 61.48
C THR A 196 41.92 -9.55 60.25
N ALA A 197 41.35 -9.56 59.03
CA ALA A 197 42.05 -9.78 57.76
C ALA A 197 42.43 -8.49 57.00
N GLY A 198 42.24 -7.30 57.59
CA GLY A 198 42.96 -6.09 57.20
C GLY A 198 42.70 -5.51 55.80
N THR A 199 41.50 -5.67 55.23
CA THR A 199 41.18 -5.10 53.90
C THR A 199 40.02 -4.11 53.99
N ARG A 200 40.30 -2.80 53.93
CA ARG A 200 39.27 -1.74 53.87
C ARG A 200 38.69 -1.62 52.46
N ALA A 201 37.46 -2.10 52.28
CA ALA A 201 36.50 -1.57 51.31
C ALA A 201 35.08 -1.86 51.82
N ALA A 202 34.43 -0.86 52.43
CA ALA A 202 33.04 -0.97 52.87
C ALA A 202 32.13 -1.29 51.67
N ARG A 203 31.54 -2.50 51.66
CA ARG A 203 30.41 -2.83 50.78
C ARG A 203 29.15 -2.90 51.66
N PRO A 204 28.14 -2.04 51.42
CA PRO A 204 27.08 -1.86 52.39
C PRO A 204 26.06 -2.99 52.25
N TYR A 205 25.89 -3.77 53.31
CA TYR A 205 24.80 -4.75 53.50
C TYR A 205 23.41 -4.18 53.10
N ASP A 206 23.23 -2.87 53.26
CA ASP A 206 22.06 -2.10 52.81
C ASP A 206 21.84 -2.08 51.29
N ALA A 207 22.89 -2.04 50.47
CA ALA A 207 22.74 -2.02 49.01
C ALA A 207 22.30 -3.38 48.44
N THR A 208 22.76 -4.47 49.04
CA THR A 208 22.32 -5.83 48.70
C THR A 208 20.88 -6.09 49.11
N LEU A 209 20.50 -5.68 50.32
CA LEU A 209 19.12 -5.75 50.80
C LEU A 209 18.18 -4.90 49.94
N ARG A 210 18.59 -3.66 49.64
CA ARG A 210 17.84 -2.78 48.74
C ARG A 210 17.66 -3.43 47.39
N ARG A 211 18.72 -3.94 46.76
CA ARG A 211 18.61 -4.65 45.47
C ARG A 211 17.63 -5.83 45.52
N ARG A 212 17.71 -6.69 46.54
CA ARG A 212 16.78 -7.83 46.72
C ARG A 212 15.33 -7.39 46.91
N LEU A 213 15.14 -6.30 47.62
CA LEU A 213 13.83 -5.73 47.88
C LEU A 213 13.22 -5.10 46.63
N TYR A 214 14.03 -4.43 45.81
CA TYR A 214 13.63 -3.99 44.46
C TYR A 214 13.25 -5.19 43.59
N GLU A 215 14.06 -6.25 43.55
CA GLU A 215 13.75 -7.50 42.80
C GLU A 215 12.42 -8.13 43.24
N GLN A 216 12.10 -8.11 44.54
CA GLN A 216 10.84 -8.69 45.04
C GLN A 216 9.62 -7.82 44.77
N VAL A 217 9.77 -6.49 44.78
CA VAL A 217 8.67 -5.56 44.52
C VAL A 217 8.43 -5.38 43.03
N SER A 218 9.46 -5.47 42.17
CA SER A 218 9.28 -5.41 40.71
C SER A 218 8.59 -6.66 40.13
N LEU A 219 8.60 -7.77 40.87
CA LEU A 219 7.85 -8.99 40.57
C LEU A 219 6.36 -8.93 40.97
N LEU A 220 5.89 -7.82 41.57
CA LEU A 220 4.48 -7.66 41.87
C LEU A 220 3.66 -7.52 40.58
N ASP A 221 2.43 -8.01 40.65
CA ASP A 221 1.46 -7.98 39.57
C ASP A 221 0.81 -6.59 39.49
N PHE A 222 1.50 -5.64 38.85
CA PHE A 222 1.00 -4.28 38.67
C PHE A 222 -0.08 -4.21 37.59
N ASP A 223 -1.14 -3.46 37.88
CA ASP A 223 -2.22 -3.21 36.92
C ASP A 223 -1.73 -2.38 35.73
N VAL A 224 -2.34 -2.58 34.57
CA VAL A 224 -1.97 -1.91 33.32
C VAL A 224 -2.13 -0.40 33.44
N GLN A 225 -3.14 0.10 34.16
CA GLN A 225 -3.32 1.54 34.36
C GLN A 225 -2.22 2.13 35.23
N THR A 226 -1.76 1.37 36.23
CA THR A 226 -0.61 1.77 37.06
C THR A 226 0.63 1.92 36.20
N LEU A 227 0.95 0.92 35.37
CA LEU A 227 2.10 0.97 34.47
C LEU A 227 2.00 2.13 33.47
N ARG A 228 0.82 2.36 32.88
CA ARG A 228 0.57 3.47 31.94
C ARG A 228 0.68 4.85 32.59
N HIS A 229 0.30 4.99 33.86
CA HIS A 229 0.46 6.23 34.61
C HIS A 229 1.93 6.63 34.72
N PHE A 230 2.78 5.69 35.16
CA PHE A 230 4.22 5.94 35.29
C PHE A 230 4.96 6.03 33.94
N ALA A 231 4.48 5.34 32.91
CA ALA A 231 5.04 5.44 31.56
C ALA A 231 4.83 6.82 30.92
N GLY A 232 3.84 7.60 31.37
CA GLY A 232 3.56 8.93 30.84
C GLY A 232 3.30 8.91 29.34
N ASP A 233 4.08 9.66 28.56
CA ASP A 233 3.99 9.66 27.08
C ASP A 233 4.42 8.34 26.43
N SER A 234 5.25 7.55 27.12
CA SER A 234 5.73 6.25 26.62
C SER A 234 4.65 5.17 26.64
N ARG A 235 3.47 5.45 27.22
CA ARG A 235 2.31 4.55 27.19
C ARG A 235 1.73 4.35 25.79
N TYR A 236 2.07 5.24 24.85
CA TYR A 236 1.60 5.20 23.47
C TYR A 236 2.55 4.41 22.59
N LEU A 237 1.99 3.59 21.71
CA LEU A 237 2.73 2.88 20.69
C LEU A 237 3.27 3.84 19.64
N THR A 238 4.52 3.61 19.25
CA THR A 238 5.13 4.28 18.10
C THR A 238 4.77 3.56 16.81
N TRP A 239 4.80 4.27 15.69
CA TRP A 239 4.60 3.65 14.37
C TRP A 239 5.58 2.50 14.11
N ARG A 240 6.82 2.61 14.60
CA ARG A 240 7.84 1.58 14.43
C ARG A 240 7.50 0.30 15.19
N GLU A 241 7.01 0.41 16.41
CA GLU A 241 6.57 -0.75 17.20
C GLU A 241 5.37 -1.42 16.55
N LEU A 242 4.38 -0.63 16.11
CA LEU A 242 3.21 -1.13 15.39
C LEU A 242 3.55 -1.83 14.07
N ALA A 243 4.52 -1.32 13.32
CA ALA A 243 4.98 -1.94 12.08
C ALA A 243 5.73 -3.27 12.30
N LEU A 244 6.34 -3.45 13.47
CA LEU A 244 7.11 -4.66 13.80
C LEU A 244 6.24 -5.73 14.47
N GLU A 245 5.41 -5.33 15.43
CA GLU A 245 4.63 -6.25 16.27
C GLU A 245 3.22 -6.51 15.69
N GLY A 246 2.72 -5.63 14.82
CA GLY A 246 1.37 -5.70 14.28
C GLY A 246 0.30 -5.24 15.28
N VAL A 247 -0.97 -5.41 14.91
CA VAL A 247 -2.13 -5.06 15.73
C VAL A 247 -3.01 -6.28 15.94
N ASP A 248 -3.55 -6.40 17.15
CA ASP A 248 -4.51 -7.44 17.48
C ASP A 248 -5.89 -7.09 16.92
N VAL A 249 -6.42 -7.97 16.06
CA VAL A 249 -7.71 -7.80 15.39
C VAL A 249 -8.71 -8.78 15.95
N ASP A 250 -9.85 -8.26 16.42
CA ASP A 250 -10.95 -9.09 16.89
C ASP A 250 -11.86 -9.43 15.71
N ALA A 251 -11.86 -10.71 15.33
CA ALA A 251 -12.68 -11.23 14.23
C ALA A 251 -13.44 -12.48 14.69
N MET A 252 -14.76 -12.47 14.51
CA MET A 252 -15.63 -13.62 14.85
C MET A 252 -15.52 -14.09 16.31
N GLY A 253 -15.26 -13.16 17.24
CA GLY A 253 -15.09 -13.47 18.67
C GLY A 253 -13.73 -14.05 19.05
N LEU A 254 -12.76 -14.06 18.12
CA LEU A 254 -11.39 -14.46 18.35
C LEU A 254 -10.46 -13.27 18.15
N THR A 255 -9.56 -13.04 19.12
CA THR A 255 -8.47 -12.06 18.98
C THR A 255 -7.33 -12.70 18.21
N ILE A 256 -7.04 -12.16 17.03
CA ILE A 256 -5.95 -12.60 16.17
C ILE A 256 -4.77 -11.65 16.40
N PRO A 257 -3.69 -12.11 17.05
CA PRO A 257 -2.57 -11.24 17.37
C PRO A 257 -1.67 -10.97 16.17
N GLY A 258 -1.00 -9.82 16.19
CA GLY A 258 0.11 -9.50 15.28
C GLY A 258 -0.24 -9.40 13.81
N GLN A 259 -1.46 -8.95 13.47
CA GLN A 259 -1.81 -8.65 12.08
C GLN A 259 -1.05 -7.43 11.59
N ALA A 260 -0.45 -7.53 10.41
CA ALA A 260 0.26 -6.41 9.82
C ALA A 260 -0.72 -5.25 9.55
N LEU A 261 -0.30 -4.03 9.89
CA LEU A 261 -1.00 -2.83 9.44
C LEU A 261 -0.68 -2.63 7.96
N GLU A 262 -1.70 -2.73 7.13
CA GLU A 262 -1.60 -2.26 5.75
C GLU A 262 -1.78 -0.74 5.76
N PRO A 263 -0.74 0.04 5.40
CA PRO A 263 -0.88 1.48 5.32
C PRO A 263 -1.99 1.83 4.30
N PRO A 264 -2.80 2.88 4.54
CA PRO A 264 -3.77 3.32 3.54
C PRO A 264 -3.01 3.63 2.26
N ALA A 265 -3.63 3.32 1.13
CA ALA A 265 -3.07 3.68 -0.17
C ALA A 265 -2.61 5.15 -0.12
N PRO A 266 -1.34 5.45 -0.45
CA PRO A 266 -0.80 6.79 -0.24
C PRO A 266 -1.63 7.80 -1.03
N LYS A 267 -1.79 9.03 -0.53
CA LYS A 267 -2.46 10.12 -1.26
C LYS A 267 -1.87 10.32 -2.69
N SER A 268 -0.63 9.89 -2.91
CA SER A 268 0.03 9.85 -4.23
C SER A 268 -0.55 8.83 -5.23
N ALA A 269 -1.48 7.97 -4.82
CA ALA A 269 -2.29 7.14 -5.73
C ALA A 269 -3.31 7.99 -6.51
N ALA A 270 -3.62 9.21 -6.06
CA ALA A 270 -4.20 10.22 -6.93
C ALA A 270 -3.06 10.83 -7.76
N ASP A 271 -2.81 10.25 -8.94
CA ASP A 271 -1.80 10.70 -9.90
C ASP A 271 -2.00 12.20 -10.23
N PRO A 272 -1.19 13.12 -9.67
CA PRO A 272 -1.40 14.56 -9.80
C PRO A 272 -1.29 15.04 -11.25
N TRP A 273 -0.65 14.23 -12.09
CA TRP A 273 -0.37 14.51 -13.50
C TRP A 273 -1.24 13.70 -14.45
N GLN A 274 -2.17 12.90 -13.92
CA GLN A 274 -3.09 12.06 -14.69
C GLN A 274 -2.36 11.23 -15.77
N LEU A 275 -1.15 10.74 -15.45
CA LEU A 275 -0.36 9.87 -16.32
C LEU A 275 -1.09 8.54 -16.58
N GLU A 276 -1.84 8.06 -15.59
CA GLU A 276 -2.60 6.80 -15.64
C GLU A 276 -4.07 6.97 -16.06
N GLU A 277 -4.65 8.16 -15.91
CA GLU A 277 -6.06 8.38 -16.28
C GLU A 277 -6.35 8.03 -17.74
N GLU A 278 -7.47 7.36 -17.98
CA GLU A 278 -7.89 6.94 -19.31
C GLU A 278 -8.30 8.16 -20.16
N GLY A 279 -7.85 8.21 -21.42
CA GLY A 279 -8.35 9.19 -22.39
C GLY A 279 -7.70 10.59 -22.42
N VAL A 280 -6.89 10.98 -21.43
CA VAL A 280 -6.30 12.34 -21.36
C VAL A 280 -4.87 12.36 -21.93
N VAL A 281 -4.58 13.24 -22.90
CA VAL A 281 -3.20 13.44 -23.42
C VAL A 281 -2.66 14.81 -23.01
N THR A 282 -1.64 14.81 -22.16
CA THR A 282 -0.87 15.99 -21.73
C THR A 282 0.53 15.97 -22.33
N GLN A 283 1.28 17.07 -22.22
CA GLN A 283 2.67 17.12 -22.69
C GLN A 283 3.57 16.16 -21.91
N ALA A 284 3.34 16.01 -20.61
CA ALA A 284 4.09 15.10 -19.74
C ALA A 284 3.82 13.62 -20.08
N ASN A 285 2.57 13.26 -20.41
CA ASN A 285 2.20 11.86 -20.61
C ASN A 285 2.35 11.38 -22.07
N ARG A 286 2.45 12.26 -23.07
CA ARG A 286 2.42 11.89 -24.50
C ARG A 286 3.42 10.78 -24.87
N ALA A 287 4.59 10.75 -24.25
CA ALA A 287 5.63 9.75 -24.53
C ALA A 287 5.29 8.36 -23.94
N SER A 288 4.64 8.32 -22.77
CA SER A 288 4.25 7.07 -22.10
C SER A 288 2.89 6.53 -22.57
N ARG A 289 2.08 7.34 -23.27
CA ARG A 289 0.76 6.94 -23.77
C ARG A 289 0.83 5.79 -24.78
N ARG A 290 -0.07 4.82 -24.58
CA ARG A 290 -0.28 3.66 -25.43
C ARG A 290 -1.74 3.54 -25.85
N LEU A 291 -1.93 2.93 -27.02
CA LEU A 291 -3.23 2.48 -27.49
C LEU A 291 -3.37 1.01 -27.13
N TRP A 292 -4.34 0.71 -26.29
CA TRP A 292 -4.75 -0.63 -25.91
C TRP A 292 -5.80 -1.13 -26.89
N LEU A 293 -5.54 -2.30 -27.47
CA LEU A 293 -6.29 -2.88 -28.57
C LEU A 293 -6.82 -4.25 -28.13
N GLY A 294 -8.13 -4.40 -28.13
CA GLY A 294 -8.79 -5.69 -27.93
C GLY A 294 -8.72 -6.52 -29.22
N LEU A 295 -8.10 -7.69 -29.14
CA LEU A 295 -7.98 -8.62 -30.27
C LEU A 295 -9.20 -9.54 -30.32
N LYS A 296 -9.63 -9.89 -31.53
CA LYS A 296 -10.79 -10.76 -31.78
C LYS A 296 -10.36 -12.14 -32.23
N TYR A 297 -11.08 -13.12 -31.71
CA TYR A 297 -10.93 -14.53 -32.06
C TYR A 297 -12.31 -15.11 -32.34
N TYR A 298 -12.40 -15.93 -33.38
CA TYR A 298 -13.60 -16.65 -33.75
C TYR A 298 -13.22 -18.09 -34.03
N ASP A 299 -13.94 -19.04 -33.42
CA ASP A 299 -13.67 -20.48 -33.54
C ASP A 299 -12.20 -20.87 -33.26
N GLY A 300 -11.61 -20.22 -32.25
CA GLY A 300 -10.20 -20.42 -31.87
C GLY A 300 -9.17 -19.86 -32.85
N LEU A 301 -9.59 -19.21 -33.93
CA LEU A 301 -8.73 -18.56 -34.93
C LEU A 301 -8.72 -17.04 -34.76
N PRO A 302 -7.58 -16.36 -34.96
CA PRO A 302 -7.52 -14.90 -34.95
C PRO A 302 -8.27 -14.30 -36.14
N VAL A 303 -9.04 -13.23 -35.90
CA VAL A 303 -9.69 -12.44 -36.96
C VAL A 303 -8.68 -11.62 -37.75
N LEU A 304 -7.61 -11.15 -37.10
CA LEU A 304 -6.48 -10.50 -37.77
C LEU A 304 -5.35 -11.52 -37.93
N GLN A 305 -5.23 -12.14 -39.10
CA GLN A 305 -4.20 -13.15 -39.34
C GLN A 305 -2.89 -12.53 -39.86
N HIS A 306 -3.04 -11.53 -40.72
CA HIS A 306 -1.91 -10.90 -41.38
C HIS A 306 -2.06 -9.38 -41.43
N ALA A 307 -0.98 -8.68 -41.10
CA ALA A 307 -0.87 -7.24 -41.30
C ALA A 307 0.42 -6.96 -42.09
N LYS A 308 0.29 -6.68 -43.40
CA LYS A 308 1.44 -6.46 -44.27
C LYS A 308 1.52 -5.02 -44.76
N MET A 309 2.68 -4.40 -44.63
CA MET A 309 2.97 -3.08 -45.18
C MET A 309 3.00 -3.10 -46.72
N VAL A 310 2.35 -2.12 -47.34
CA VAL A 310 2.41 -1.87 -48.79
C VAL A 310 3.43 -0.77 -49.07
N SER A 311 3.26 0.42 -48.47
CA SER A 311 4.31 1.45 -48.50
C SER A 311 5.41 1.12 -47.49
N LYS A 312 6.64 0.99 -47.97
CA LYS A 312 7.81 0.80 -47.11
C LYS A 312 8.51 2.14 -46.86
N PRO A 313 9.30 2.30 -45.78
CA PRO A 313 10.05 3.54 -45.53
C PRO A 313 10.92 3.99 -46.71
N LYS A 314 11.56 3.03 -47.40
CA LYS A 314 12.40 3.26 -48.59
C LYS A 314 11.60 3.55 -49.87
N LYS A 315 10.35 3.09 -49.96
CA LYS A 315 9.50 3.23 -51.16
C LYS A 315 8.05 3.45 -50.76
N ARG A 316 7.61 4.69 -50.87
CA ARG A 316 6.25 5.13 -50.59
C ARG A 316 5.42 5.04 -51.86
N ILE A 317 4.24 4.43 -51.76
CA ILE A 317 3.35 4.21 -52.90
C ILE A 317 2.10 5.07 -52.73
N ASN A 318 1.99 6.10 -53.56
CA ASN A 318 0.81 6.95 -53.68
C ASN A 318 0.05 6.58 -54.96
N MET A 319 -1.28 6.54 -54.90
CA MET A 319 -2.12 6.19 -56.05
C MET A 319 -3.28 7.17 -56.21
N SER A 320 -3.64 7.42 -57.47
CA SER A 320 -4.86 8.16 -57.80
C SER A 320 -6.10 7.26 -57.70
N PRO A 321 -7.31 7.85 -57.59
CA PRO A 321 -8.56 7.09 -57.41
C PRO A 321 -8.77 6.01 -58.47
N GLY A 322 -8.45 6.29 -59.74
CA GLY A 322 -8.61 5.33 -60.84
C GLY A 322 -7.68 4.11 -60.74
N TYR A 323 -6.52 4.23 -60.09
CA TYR A 323 -5.65 3.07 -59.79
C TYR A 323 -6.16 2.29 -58.59
N LEU A 324 -6.72 2.96 -57.57
CA LEU A 324 -7.36 2.28 -56.43
C LEU A 324 -8.58 1.47 -56.89
N GLU A 325 -9.36 1.99 -57.83
CA GLU A 325 -10.51 1.30 -58.44
C GLU A 325 -10.09 0.00 -59.13
N LYS A 326 -8.94 -0.01 -59.83
CA LYS A 326 -8.38 -1.24 -60.43
C LYS A 326 -8.09 -2.29 -59.35
N LEU A 327 -7.48 -1.88 -58.23
CA LEU A 327 -7.14 -2.80 -57.12
C LEU A 327 -8.38 -3.42 -56.47
N VAL A 328 -9.44 -2.62 -56.27
CA VAL A 328 -10.71 -3.10 -55.72
C VAL A 328 -11.41 -4.06 -56.68
N ARG A 329 -11.28 -3.84 -57.99
CA ARG A 329 -11.85 -4.70 -59.05
C ARG A 329 -11.02 -5.95 -59.37
N GLY A 330 -10.00 -6.28 -58.59
CA GLY A 330 -9.18 -7.48 -58.84
C GLY A 330 -8.11 -7.31 -59.92
N ARG A 331 -7.81 -6.09 -60.36
CA ARG A 331 -6.76 -5.81 -61.37
C ARG A 331 -5.52 -5.23 -60.72
N ASN A 332 -4.35 -5.61 -61.22
CA ASN A 332 -3.08 -5.06 -60.77
C ASN A 332 -3.00 -3.54 -61.07
N ALA A 333 -2.44 -2.78 -60.13
CA ALA A 333 -2.12 -1.36 -60.31
C ALA A 333 -0.63 -1.14 -60.03
N GLY A 334 0.17 -1.11 -61.11
CA GLY A 334 1.63 -1.06 -61.02
C GLY A 334 2.17 -2.29 -60.28
N GLU A 335 2.92 -2.07 -59.20
CA GLU A 335 3.51 -3.14 -58.38
C GLU A 335 2.58 -3.68 -57.29
N VAL A 336 1.46 -3.00 -57.00
CA VAL A 336 0.55 -3.41 -55.93
C VAL A 336 -0.44 -4.42 -56.49
N ARG A 337 -0.46 -5.60 -55.86
CA ARG A 337 -1.45 -6.66 -56.14
C ARG A 337 -2.83 -6.21 -55.66
N PRO A 338 -3.92 -6.58 -56.37
CA PRO A 338 -5.28 -6.26 -55.97
C PRO A 338 -5.64 -6.89 -54.63
N LEU A 339 -6.83 -6.53 -54.13
CA LEU A 339 -7.47 -7.28 -53.07
C LEU A 339 -7.89 -8.64 -53.64
N THR A 340 -7.39 -9.72 -53.04
CA THR A 340 -7.61 -11.09 -53.53
C THR A 340 -8.40 -11.93 -52.56
N GLN A 341 -8.33 -11.61 -51.27
CA GLN A 341 -8.99 -12.39 -50.22
C GLN A 341 -10.28 -11.71 -49.76
N VAL A 342 -11.27 -12.53 -49.43
CA VAL A 342 -12.52 -12.06 -48.83
C VAL A 342 -12.21 -11.52 -47.44
N GLY A 343 -12.70 -10.32 -47.13
CA GLY A 343 -12.36 -9.62 -45.87
C GLY A 343 -11.03 -8.86 -45.91
N GLU A 344 -10.23 -8.95 -46.98
CA GLU A 344 -9.01 -8.15 -47.12
C GLU A 344 -9.36 -6.66 -47.26
N ILE A 345 -8.69 -5.86 -46.44
CA ILE A 345 -8.77 -4.40 -46.49
C ILE A 345 -7.39 -3.82 -46.79
N MET A 346 -7.38 -2.65 -47.45
CA MET A 346 -6.20 -1.81 -47.56
C MET A 346 -6.47 -0.46 -46.89
N ALA A 347 -5.59 -0.07 -45.98
CA ALA A 347 -5.62 1.23 -45.35
C ALA A 347 -4.88 2.26 -46.22
N VAL A 348 -5.55 3.35 -46.58
CA VAL A 348 -5.03 4.43 -47.40
C VAL A 348 -5.00 5.71 -46.57
N LYS A 349 -3.84 6.34 -46.48
CA LYS A 349 -3.69 7.67 -45.89
C LYS A 349 -4.08 8.71 -46.94
N THR A 350 -5.15 9.43 -46.66
CA THR A 350 -5.67 10.54 -47.46
C THR A 350 -5.57 11.85 -46.67
N ASP A 351 -6.01 12.96 -47.25
CA ASP A 351 -6.06 14.26 -46.57
C ASP A 351 -7.13 14.30 -45.46
N LEU A 352 -8.16 13.46 -45.55
CA LEU A 352 -9.22 13.32 -44.54
C LEU A 352 -8.87 12.31 -43.42
N GLY A 353 -7.70 11.68 -43.49
CA GLY A 353 -7.26 10.65 -42.54
C GLY A 353 -7.03 9.29 -43.17
N VAL A 354 -6.91 8.25 -42.34
CA VAL A 354 -6.75 6.87 -42.80
C VAL A 354 -8.13 6.28 -43.08
N LEU A 355 -8.37 5.92 -44.34
CA LEU A 355 -9.62 5.35 -44.83
C LEU A 355 -9.35 3.99 -45.45
N GLU A 356 -10.40 3.19 -45.61
CA GLU A 356 -10.34 1.94 -46.35
C GLU A 356 -10.36 2.23 -47.87
N ILE A 357 -9.76 1.35 -48.67
CA ILE A 357 -9.57 1.58 -50.11
C ILE A 357 -10.89 1.71 -50.90
N ARG A 358 -11.94 0.95 -50.58
CA ARG A 358 -13.27 1.06 -51.20
C ARG A 358 -13.92 2.39 -50.81
N GLU A 359 -13.81 2.81 -49.56
CA GLU A 359 -14.27 4.13 -49.10
C GLU A 359 -13.54 5.28 -49.85
N CYS A 360 -12.24 5.12 -50.13
CA CYS A 360 -11.50 6.07 -50.97
C CYS A 360 -12.01 6.11 -52.42
N VAL A 361 -12.34 4.94 -53.01
CA VAL A 361 -12.86 4.84 -54.37
C VAL A 361 -14.25 5.48 -54.47
N GLU A 362 -15.13 5.22 -53.51
CA GLU A 362 -16.46 5.84 -53.44
C GLU A 362 -16.38 7.37 -53.38
N ARG A 363 -15.45 7.89 -52.57
CA ARG A 363 -15.22 9.34 -52.42
C ARG A 363 -14.35 9.93 -53.52
N LYS A 364 -13.89 9.13 -54.49
CA LYS A 364 -12.97 9.52 -55.57
C LYS A 364 -11.69 10.21 -55.06
N MET A 365 -11.13 9.71 -53.96
CA MET A 365 -9.92 10.23 -53.34
C MET A 365 -8.73 9.29 -53.55
N GLY A 366 -7.56 9.89 -53.82
CA GLY A 366 -6.29 9.18 -53.88
C GLY A 366 -5.57 9.25 -52.53
N GLY A 367 -4.42 8.58 -52.45
CA GLY A 367 -3.61 8.68 -51.24
C GLY A 367 -2.46 7.68 -51.19
N GLN A 368 -1.78 7.67 -50.04
CA GLN A 368 -0.70 6.74 -49.76
C GLN A 368 -1.24 5.42 -49.24
N ILE A 369 -0.98 4.30 -49.91
CA ILE A 369 -1.39 2.98 -49.41
C ILE A 369 -0.44 2.57 -48.27
N LEU A 370 -0.96 2.39 -47.06
CA LEU A 370 -0.18 2.09 -45.87
C LEU A 370 0.09 0.59 -45.77
N CYS A 371 -0.95 -0.17 -45.46
CA CYS A 371 -0.88 -1.61 -45.19
C CYS A 371 -2.16 -2.30 -45.65
N ARG A 372 -2.07 -3.62 -45.78
CA ARG A 372 -3.19 -4.54 -46.02
C ARG A 372 -3.35 -5.45 -44.82
N VAL A 373 -4.58 -5.73 -44.44
CA VAL A 373 -4.95 -6.53 -43.27
C VAL A 373 -6.05 -7.51 -43.66
N TRP A 374 -5.91 -8.76 -43.22
CA TRP A 374 -6.89 -9.84 -43.41
C TRP A 374 -6.71 -10.95 -42.37
#